data_AF-A0AAE0Z950-F1
#
_entry.id   AF-A0AAE0Z950-F1
#
_cell.length_a   1.000
_cell.length_b   1.000
_cell.length_c   1.000
_cell.angle_alpha   90.00
_cell.angle_beta   90.00
_cell.angle_gamma   90.00
#
_symmetry.space_group_name_H-M   'P 1'
#
loop_
_entity.id
_entity.type
_entity.pdbx_description
1 polymer ?
#
loop_
_entity_poly.entity_id
_entity_poly.type
_entity_poly.pdbx_seq_one_letter_code
_entity_poly.pdbx_strand_id
1 'polypeptide(L)'
;MDLHVRQSLLIYRPGRSTCWASSEELNMDNPQPSMASDIQVAGMLLYFILTGGQHPFGGTPLEAEVNIARSVTQLEHIGEEANDLVSGMLYPDPVARPAIEHCLKHPFFWSNEKKFRLILIVGSDVLTEMKTGVALTGSGSPTMMEILSVINITDVSPNWVQAINPVVMKEMRSFRVYKNSLSELTLFIYNCCLHFDKISSTAKEVLDDPCRYFLNLFPCLFMSIYRSLKASDRTDSCIPSLQLRSIDLLGYVIYLTTPPPPPRLGVCVVVARGKNYAVSRIVVKFTRTLPVVA
;
A
#
# COMPACT_ATOMS: atom_id res chain seq x y z
N MET A 1 -7.53 -26.66 4.64
CA MET A 1 -7.22 -26.39 6.05
C MET A 1 -7.88 -25.07 6.39
N ASP A 2 -9.05 -25.15 7.01
CA ASP A 2 -9.86 -23.98 7.37
C ASP A 2 -9.14 -23.12 8.41
N LEU A 3 -8.80 -21.89 8.02
CA LEU A 3 -8.37 -20.85 8.94
C LEU A 3 -9.60 -20.34 9.70
N HIS A 4 -9.93 -20.99 10.81
CA HIS A 4 -10.81 -20.40 11.82
C HIS A 4 -10.08 -19.23 12.50
N VAL A 5 -10.28 -18.02 11.96
CA VAL A 5 -9.91 -16.77 12.62
C VAL A 5 -10.82 -16.58 13.83
N ARG A 6 -10.37 -17.01 15.01
CA ARG A 6 -11.02 -16.63 16.28
C ARG A 6 -10.51 -15.25 16.70
N GLN A 7 -11.21 -14.20 16.26
CA GLN A 7 -11.01 -12.83 16.73
C GLN A 7 -11.36 -12.72 18.22
N SER A 8 -10.58 -11.94 18.96
CA SER A 8 -10.80 -11.65 20.39
C SER A 8 -11.01 -10.15 20.55
N LEU A 9 -12.16 -9.76 21.10
CA LEU A 9 -12.55 -8.38 21.38
C LEU A 9 -11.59 -7.72 22.38
N LEU A 10 -11.19 -6.47 22.14
CA LEU A 10 -10.56 -5.62 23.16
C LEU A 10 -11.64 -5.16 24.14
N ILE A 11 -11.51 -5.53 25.42
CA ILE A 11 -12.48 -5.15 26.46
C ILE A 11 -11.85 -4.13 27.43
N TYR A 12 -12.53 -3.01 27.63
CA TYR A 12 -12.19 -1.94 28.57
C TYR A 12 -12.16 -2.40 30.04
N ARG A 13 -11.31 -1.75 30.85
CA ARG A 13 -11.31 -1.85 32.33
C ARG A 13 -11.11 -0.47 32.97
N PRO A 14 -11.86 -0.11 34.03
CA PRO A 14 -11.68 1.15 34.74
C PRO A 14 -10.25 1.33 35.27
N GLY A 15 -9.65 2.51 35.07
CA GLY A 15 -8.29 2.86 35.51
C GLY A 15 -7.19 2.76 34.44
N ARG A 16 -7.54 2.55 33.17
CA ARG A 16 -6.62 2.60 32.01
C ARG A 16 -6.61 4.01 31.39
N SER A 17 -5.46 4.44 30.84
CA SER A 17 -5.41 5.64 30.00
C SER A 17 -6.35 5.48 28.81
N THR A 18 -7.31 6.39 28.71
CA THR A 18 -8.37 6.45 27.70
C THR A 18 -7.87 6.94 26.34
N CYS A 19 -6.62 7.41 26.27
CA CYS A 19 -5.95 7.83 25.05
C CYS A 19 -5.76 6.74 23.99
N TRP A 20 -6.11 5.49 24.25
CA TRP A 20 -6.11 4.39 23.27
C TRP A 20 -7.49 3.75 23.09
N ALA A 21 -8.53 4.34 23.68
CA ALA A 21 -9.90 3.91 23.47
C ALA A 21 -10.41 4.44 22.12
N SER A 22 -11.37 3.75 21.52
CA SER A 22 -12.00 4.22 20.29
C SER A 22 -12.91 5.43 20.56
N SER A 23 -13.33 6.16 19.52
CA SER A 23 -14.16 7.36 19.69
C SER A 23 -15.54 7.03 20.26
N GLU A 24 -16.13 5.91 19.87
CA GLU A 24 -17.39 5.41 20.43
C GLU A 24 -17.26 5.00 21.90
N GLU A 25 -16.10 4.46 22.31
CA GLU A 25 -15.84 4.12 23.71
C GLU A 25 -15.76 5.35 24.62
N LEU A 26 -15.29 6.49 24.09
CA LEU A 26 -15.21 7.76 24.85
C LEU A 26 -16.50 8.56 24.84
N ASN A 27 -17.29 8.47 23.77
CA ASN A 27 -18.44 9.35 23.55
C ASN A 27 -19.79 8.74 23.99
N MET A 28 -19.84 7.44 24.33
CA MET A 28 -21.08 6.77 24.75
C MET A 28 -21.03 6.39 26.23
N ASP A 29 -22.18 6.51 26.93
CA ASP A 29 -22.28 6.13 28.35
C ASP A 29 -22.20 4.61 28.59
N ASN A 30 -22.46 3.79 27.56
CA ASN A 30 -22.35 2.33 27.63
C ASN A 30 -22.01 1.73 26.25
N PRO A 31 -20.79 1.96 25.75
CA PRO A 31 -20.36 1.51 24.43
C PRO A 31 -20.33 -0.01 24.39
N GLN A 32 -20.93 -0.60 23.35
CA GLN A 32 -20.77 -2.02 23.07
C GLN A 32 -19.50 -2.22 22.24
N PRO A 33 -18.61 -3.15 22.63
CA PRO A 33 -17.45 -3.49 21.81
C PRO A 33 -17.88 -3.85 20.39
N SER A 34 -17.26 -3.23 19.39
CA SER A 34 -17.57 -3.49 17.98
C SER A 34 -16.30 -3.74 17.19
N MET A 35 -16.44 -4.43 16.04
CA MET A 35 -15.33 -4.63 15.12
C MET A 35 -14.75 -3.29 14.62
N ALA A 36 -15.59 -2.26 14.46
CA ALA A 36 -15.14 -0.94 14.04
C ALA A 36 -14.30 -0.24 15.12
N SER A 37 -14.60 -0.49 16.40
CA SER A 37 -13.82 0.00 17.55
C SER A 37 -12.43 -0.63 17.55
N ASP A 38 -12.37 -1.96 17.38
CA ASP A 38 -11.12 -2.70 17.26
C ASP A 38 -10.27 -2.20 16.07
N ILE A 39 -10.89 -1.84 14.93
CA ILE A 39 -10.19 -1.28 13.76
C ILE A 39 -9.56 0.08 14.08
N GLN A 40 -10.25 0.98 14.78
CA GLN A 40 -9.67 2.26 15.16
C GLN A 40 -8.46 2.07 16.09
N VAL A 41 -8.60 1.23 17.11
CA VAL A 41 -7.49 0.94 18.05
C VAL A 41 -6.31 0.28 17.32
N ALA A 42 -6.57 -0.65 16.40
CA ALA A 42 -5.53 -1.24 15.55
C ALA A 42 -4.85 -0.18 14.66
N GLY A 43 -5.59 0.80 14.14
CA GLY A 43 -5.05 1.92 13.36
C GLY A 43 -4.11 2.80 14.21
N MET A 44 -4.49 3.08 15.46
CA MET A 44 -3.65 3.83 16.40
C MET A 44 -2.34 3.09 16.71
N LEU A 45 -2.43 1.79 16.97
CA LEU A 45 -1.27 0.95 17.22
C LEU A 45 -0.36 0.82 15.99
N LEU A 46 -0.94 0.70 14.80
CA LEU A 46 -0.18 0.65 13.55
C LEU A 46 0.62 1.94 13.36
N TYR A 47 -0.01 3.11 13.53
CA TYR A 47 0.67 4.40 13.45
C TYR A 47 1.82 4.50 14.48
N PHE A 48 1.57 4.10 15.71
CA PHE A 48 2.57 4.10 16.79
C PHE A 48 3.80 3.26 16.46
N ILE A 49 3.59 2.07 15.89
CA ILE A 49 4.69 1.19 15.46
C ILE A 49 5.49 1.84 14.32
N LEU A 50 4.80 2.39 13.31
CA LEU A 50 5.43 2.94 12.12
C LEU A 50 6.22 4.23 12.38
N THR A 51 5.76 5.04 13.33
CA THR A 51 6.43 6.27 13.75
C THR A 51 7.46 6.06 14.86
N GLY A 52 7.57 4.84 15.40
CA GLY A 52 8.48 4.53 16.51
C GLY A 52 8.05 5.12 17.85
N GLY A 53 6.77 5.46 18.04
CA GLY A 53 6.23 5.84 19.34
C GLY A 53 5.23 7.00 19.37
N GLN A 54 4.84 7.56 18.22
CA GLN A 54 3.89 8.68 18.19
C GLN A 54 2.44 8.18 18.23
N HIS A 55 1.54 8.99 18.80
CA HIS A 55 0.11 8.70 18.80
C HIS A 55 -0.58 9.55 17.72
N PRO A 56 -1.48 9.00 16.88
CA PRO A 56 -2.08 9.74 15.77
C PRO A 56 -3.10 10.80 16.20
N PHE A 57 -3.31 10.99 17.50
CA PHE A 57 -4.22 11.99 18.05
C PHE A 57 -3.50 12.99 18.98
N GLY A 58 -2.17 13.00 19.09
CA GLY A 58 -1.47 14.01 19.90
C GLY A 58 -0.22 13.51 20.61
N GLY A 59 0.57 14.43 21.15
CA GLY A 59 1.81 14.13 21.86
C GLY A 59 1.62 13.75 23.33
N THR A 60 0.46 14.04 23.91
CA THR A 60 0.15 13.74 25.32
C THR A 60 -1.14 12.92 25.44
N PRO A 61 -1.32 12.12 26.52
CA PRO A 61 -2.56 11.36 26.72
C PRO A 61 -3.82 12.23 26.72
N LEU A 62 -3.76 13.41 27.35
CA LEU A 62 -4.91 14.33 27.41
C LEU A 62 -5.26 14.90 26.03
N GLU A 63 -4.25 15.30 25.25
CA GLU A 63 -4.46 15.77 23.88
C GLU A 63 -5.07 14.66 23.01
N ALA A 64 -4.54 13.44 23.11
CA ALA A 64 -5.06 12.27 22.41
C ALA A 64 -6.52 12.01 22.74
N GLU A 65 -6.92 12.05 24.00
CA GLU A 65 -8.33 11.86 24.40
C GLU A 65 -9.26 12.92 23.81
N VAL A 66 -8.88 14.20 23.87
CA VAL A 66 -9.65 15.31 23.28
C VAL A 66 -9.77 15.14 21.77
N ASN A 67 -8.69 14.77 21.10
CA ASN A 67 -8.66 14.61 19.65
C ASN A 67 -9.38 13.33 19.19
N ILE A 68 -9.35 12.23 19.94
CA ILE A 68 -10.16 11.03 19.67
C ILE A 68 -11.64 11.38 19.77
N ALA A 69 -12.06 12.07 20.86
CA ALA A 69 -13.45 12.47 21.05
C ALA A 69 -13.95 13.37 19.90
N ARG A 70 -13.06 14.23 19.37
CA ARG A 70 -13.33 15.12 18.22
C ARG A 70 -13.08 14.49 16.85
N SER A 71 -12.54 13.27 16.80
CA SER A 71 -12.09 12.60 15.58
C SER A 71 -11.11 13.43 14.73
N VAL A 72 -10.19 14.15 15.38
CA VAL A 72 -9.14 14.97 14.74
C VAL A 72 -7.82 14.21 14.77
N THR A 73 -7.40 13.64 13.64
CA THR A 73 -6.13 12.93 13.53
C THR A 73 -4.97 13.86 13.12
N GLN A 74 -3.78 13.52 13.59
CA GLN A 74 -2.50 14.14 13.26
C GLN A 74 -1.61 13.03 12.66
N LEU A 75 -1.73 12.81 11.35
CA LEU A 75 -0.98 11.79 10.64
C LEU A 75 0.20 12.43 9.91
N GLU A 76 1.38 12.35 10.50
CA GLU A 76 2.62 12.85 9.92
C GLU A 76 3.66 11.73 9.85
N HIS A 77 4.71 11.92 9.04
CA HIS A 77 5.92 11.07 9.07
C HIS A 77 5.76 9.58 8.70
N ILE A 78 4.73 9.21 7.93
CA ILE A 78 4.58 7.85 7.40
C ILE A 78 4.44 7.85 5.87
N GLY A 79 4.84 6.75 5.23
CA GLY A 79 4.73 6.59 3.78
C GLY A 79 3.28 6.62 3.30
N GLU A 80 3.07 6.90 2.02
CA GLU A 80 1.75 7.12 1.44
C GLU A 80 0.81 5.91 1.60
N GLU A 81 1.30 4.68 1.42
CA GLU A 81 0.46 3.49 1.60
C GLU A 81 0.05 3.28 3.06
N ALA A 82 0.93 3.62 3.99
CA ALA A 82 0.63 3.54 5.41
C ALA A 82 -0.39 4.61 5.80
N ASN A 83 -0.24 5.83 5.27
CA ASN A 83 -1.16 6.93 5.51
C ASN A 83 -2.57 6.60 4.98
N ASP A 84 -2.69 6.04 3.78
CA ASP A 84 -3.97 5.62 3.18
C ASP A 84 -4.68 4.58 4.06
N LEU A 85 -3.95 3.57 4.52
CA LEU A 85 -4.49 2.52 5.40
C LEU A 85 -4.91 3.07 6.77
N VAL A 86 -4.00 3.78 7.45
CA VAL A 86 -4.23 4.30 8.80
C VAL A 86 -5.38 5.31 8.80
N SER A 87 -5.43 6.21 7.82
CA SER A 87 -6.53 7.18 7.68
C SER A 87 -7.87 6.48 7.53
N GLY A 88 -7.95 5.41 6.74
CA GLY A 88 -9.16 4.60 6.61
C GLY A 88 -9.56 3.90 7.92
N MET A 89 -8.59 3.34 8.65
CA MET A 89 -8.84 2.69 9.94
C MET A 89 -9.27 3.68 11.03
N LEU A 90 -8.79 4.93 10.96
CA LEU A 90 -9.10 6.01 11.90
C LEU A 90 -10.26 6.90 11.43
N TYR A 91 -11.01 6.47 10.42
CA TYR A 91 -12.11 7.28 9.88
C TYR A 91 -13.14 7.60 10.98
N PRO A 92 -13.67 8.84 11.06
CA PRO A 92 -14.55 9.26 12.14
C PRO A 92 -15.81 8.40 12.28
N ASP A 93 -16.45 8.08 11.16
CA ASP A 93 -17.63 7.20 11.11
C ASP A 93 -17.21 5.72 11.23
N PRO A 94 -17.61 5.00 12.29
CA PRO A 94 -17.31 3.58 12.47
C PRO A 94 -17.80 2.69 11.32
N VAL A 95 -18.91 3.04 10.66
CA VAL A 95 -19.49 2.23 9.56
C VAL A 95 -18.66 2.33 8.29
N ALA A 96 -17.98 3.46 8.09
CA ALA A 96 -17.11 3.67 6.94
C ALA A 96 -15.69 3.13 7.14
N ARG A 97 -15.32 2.69 8.37
CA ARG A 97 -14.03 2.05 8.62
C ARG A 97 -13.96 0.71 7.86
N PRO A 98 -12.80 0.37 7.25
CA PRO A 98 -12.64 -0.88 6.53
C PRO A 98 -12.70 -2.09 7.48
N ALA A 99 -13.35 -3.16 7.03
CA ALA A 99 -13.25 -4.46 7.69
C ALA A 99 -11.80 -4.97 7.68
N ILE A 100 -11.44 -5.81 8.65
CA ILE A 100 -10.07 -6.29 8.80
C ILE A 100 -9.58 -7.07 7.57
N GLU A 101 -10.47 -7.80 6.89
CA GLU A 101 -10.18 -8.52 5.66
C GLU A 101 -9.77 -7.56 4.53
N HIS A 102 -10.36 -6.36 4.49
CA HIS A 102 -9.99 -5.31 3.54
C HIS A 102 -8.66 -4.66 3.93
N CYS A 103 -8.43 -4.40 5.22
CA CYS A 103 -7.13 -3.91 5.71
C CYS A 103 -5.98 -4.85 5.33
N LEU A 104 -6.15 -6.17 5.51
CA LEU A 104 -5.11 -7.15 5.20
C LEU A 104 -4.83 -7.30 3.69
N LYS A 105 -5.78 -6.90 2.83
CA LYS A 105 -5.60 -6.86 1.37
C LYS A 105 -4.98 -5.55 0.89
N HIS A 106 -4.84 -4.55 1.76
CA HIS A 106 -4.36 -3.22 1.43
C HIS A 106 -2.94 -3.26 0.83
N PRO A 107 -2.61 -2.39 -0.15
CA PRO A 107 -1.29 -2.33 -0.76
C PRO A 107 -0.11 -2.07 0.18
N PHE A 108 -0.36 -1.52 1.36
CA PHE A 108 0.64 -1.40 2.42
C PHE A 108 1.33 -2.74 2.72
N PHE A 109 0.60 -3.85 2.64
CA PHE A 109 1.14 -5.19 2.88
C PHE A 109 1.69 -5.87 1.60
N TRP A 110 1.67 -5.21 0.45
CA TRP A 110 2.16 -5.78 -0.79
C TRP A 110 3.68 -5.65 -0.90
N SER A 111 4.32 -6.67 -1.48
CA SER A 111 5.73 -6.59 -1.83
C SER A 111 5.95 -5.62 -3.00
N ASN A 112 7.17 -5.08 -3.11
CA ASN A 112 7.52 -4.17 -4.21
C ASN A 112 7.35 -4.84 -5.57
N GLU A 113 7.61 -6.13 -5.70
CA GLU A 113 7.42 -6.89 -6.94
C GLU A 113 5.94 -6.94 -7.33
N LYS A 114 5.04 -7.14 -6.36
CA LYS A 114 3.59 -7.13 -6.62
C LYS A 114 3.11 -5.74 -7.03
N LYS A 115 3.60 -4.69 -6.38
CA LYS A 115 3.32 -3.29 -6.74
C LYS A 115 3.81 -2.98 -8.16
N PHE A 116 5.05 -3.34 -8.46
CA PHE A 116 5.65 -3.11 -9.77
C PHE A 116 4.94 -3.91 -10.87
N ARG A 117 4.52 -5.15 -10.60
CA ARG A 117 3.71 -5.94 -11.53
C ARG A 117 2.41 -5.22 -11.91
N LEU A 118 1.74 -4.57 -10.97
CA LEU A 118 0.54 -3.78 -11.29
C LEU A 118 0.87 -2.64 -12.28
N ILE A 119 1.98 -1.92 -12.06
CA ILE A 119 2.46 -0.85 -12.96
C ILE A 119 2.68 -1.41 -14.37
N LEU A 120 3.30 -2.59 -14.49
CA LEU A 120 3.53 -3.24 -15.79
C LEU A 120 2.23 -3.67 -16.49
N ILE A 121 1.25 -4.20 -15.76
CA ILE A 121 -0.08 -4.54 -16.32
C ILE A 121 -0.73 -3.28 -16.88
N VAL A 122 -0.75 -2.20 -16.10
CA VAL A 122 -1.33 -0.93 -16.53
C VAL A 122 -0.61 -0.38 -17.76
N GLY A 123 0.73 -0.46 -17.81
CA GLY A 123 1.49 -0.03 -18.99
C GLY A 123 1.22 -0.87 -20.23
N SER A 124 1.04 -2.19 -20.08
CA SER A 124 0.61 -3.09 -21.15
C SER A 124 -0.79 -2.76 -21.67
N ASP A 125 -1.74 -2.47 -20.76
CA ASP A 125 -3.10 -2.09 -21.11
C ASP A 125 -3.10 -0.74 -21.84
N VAL A 126 -2.34 0.26 -21.37
CA VAL A 126 -2.13 1.55 -22.08
C VAL A 126 -1.60 1.32 -23.49
N LEU A 127 -0.56 0.48 -23.66
CA LEU A 127 0.01 0.19 -24.99
C LEU A 127 -1.03 -0.42 -25.92
N THR A 128 -1.82 -1.38 -25.42
CA THR A 128 -2.79 -2.11 -26.21
C THR A 128 -3.92 -1.19 -26.64
N GLU A 129 -4.49 -0.42 -25.72
CA GLU A 129 -5.60 0.50 -25.98
C GLU A 129 -5.18 1.67 -26.88
N MET A 130 -3.93 2.13 -26.78
CA MET A 130 -3.38 3.11 -27.75
C MET A 130 -3.32 2.55 -29.18
N LYS A 131 -3.04 1.25 -29.35
CA LYS A 131 -2.95 0.61 -30.68
C LYS A 131 -4.33 0.29 -31.25
N THR A 132 -5.25 -0.17 -30.42
CA THR A 132 -6.60 -0.57 -30.85
C THR A 132 -7.57 0.60 -30.91
N GLY A 133 -7.32 1.67 -30.15
CA GLY A 133 -8.25 2.79 -29.97
C GLY A 133 -9.49 2.44 -29.13
N VAL A 134 -9.49 1.29 -28.45
CA VAL A 134 -10.65 0.77 -27.71
C VAL A 134 -10.21 0.24 -26.36
N ALA A 135 -11.00 0.53 -25.31
CA ALA A 135 -10.78 0.02 -23.96
C ALA A 135 -10.90 -1.52 -23.91
N LEU A 136 -10.04 -2.18 -23.12
CA LEU A 136 -10.07 -3.66 -23.02
C LEU A 136 -11.30 -4.21 -22.30
N THR A 137 -12.06 -3.35 -21.61
CA THR A 137 -13.31 -3.74 -20.93
C THR A 137 -14.56 -3.62 -21.80
N GLY A 138 -14.40 -3.20 -23.07
CA GLY A 138 -15.49 -3.09 -24.03
C GLY A 138 -15.78 -1.66 -24.48
N SER A 139 -16.64 -1.55 -25.50
CA SER A 139 -17.04 -0.26 -26.06
C SER A 139 -17.84 0.56 -25.04
N GLY A 140 -17.44 1.81 -24.82
CA GLY A 140 -18.10 2.74 -23.88
C GLY A 140 -17.51 2.78 -22.47
N SER A 141 -16.57 1.88 -22.13
CA SER A 141 -15.78 2.01 -20.89
C SER A 141 -14.62 3.00 -21.08
N PRO A 142 -14.19 3.69 -20.00
CA PRO A 142 -13.01 4.53 -20.06
C PRO A 142 -11.75 3.68 -20.30
N THR A 143 -10.90 4.17 -21.19
CA THR A 143 -9.54 3.66 -21.41
C THR A 143 -8.69 3.85 -20.15
N MET A 144 -7.62 3.08 -20.05
CA MET A 144 -6.61 3.22 -19.01
C MET A 144 -5.99 4.62 -19.03
N MET A 145 -5.85 5.23 -20.20
CA MET A 145 -5.38 6.62 -20.31
C MET A 145 -6.35 7.61 -19.66
N GLU A 146 -7.66 7.45 -19.88
CA GLU A 146 -8.69 8.29 -19.26
C GLU A 146 -8.74 8.09 -17.75
N ILE A 147 -8.64 6.84 -17.27
CA ILE A 147 -8.59 6.50 -15.84
C ILE A 147 -7.38 7.16 -15.17
N LEU A 148 -6.20 7.10 -15.79
CA LEU A 148 -4.98 7.70 -15.25
C LEU A 148 -4.97 9.23 -15.37
N SER A 149 -5.77 9.83 -16.26
CA SER A 149 -5.83 11.29 -16.45
C SER A 149 -6.44 12.05 -15.28
N VAL A 150 -7.15 11.34 -14.39
CA VAL A 150 -7.76 11.92 -13.18
C VAL A 150 -6.72 12.39 -12.18
N ILE A 151 -5.52 11.79 -12.18
CA ILE A 151 -4.44 12.16 -11.27
C ILE A 151 -3.59 13.25 -11.91
N ASN A 152 -3.30 14.29 -11.13
CA ASN A 152 -2.35 15.31 -11.55
C ASN A 152 -0.93 14.75 -11.50
N ILE A 153 -0.25 14.74 -12.65
CA ILE A 153 1.12 14.20 -12.76
C ILE A 153 2.09 14.87 -11.80
N THR A 154 1.86 16.14 -11.43
CA THR A 154 2.73 16.86 -10.49
C THR A 154 2.77 16.26 -9.10
N ASP A 155 1.74 15.49 -8.71
CA ASP A 155 1.67 14.79 -7.42
C ASP A 155 2.63 13.58 -7.39
N VAL A 156 2.99 13.07 -8.57
CA VAL A 156 3.98 12.00 -8.75
C VAL A 156 5.37 12.57 -9.04
N SER A 157 5.45 13.52 -9.97
CA SER A 157 6.67 14.20 -10.35
C SER A 157 6.35 15.49 -11.13
N PRO A 158 6.98 16.64 -10.81
CA PRO A 158 6.81 17.87 -11.60
C PRO A 158 7.14 17.66 -13.08
N ASN A 159 8.18 16.86 -13.36
CA ASN A 159 8.56 16.47 -14.72
C ASN A 159 9.30 15.12 -14.70
N TRP A 160 8.55 14.03 -14.85
CA TRP A 160 9.14 12.70 -14.77
C TRP A 160 10.13 12.45 -15.90
N VAL A 161 9.92 13.08 -17.05
CA VAL A 161 10.79 12.95 -18.23
C VAL A 161 12.19 13.50 -17.95
N GLN A 162 12.31 14.54 -17.14
CA GLN A 162 13.59 15.08 -16.68
C GLN A 162 14.18 14.31 -15.49
N ALA A 163 13.34 13.64 -14.71
CA ALA A 163 13.77 12.86 -13.55
C ALA A 163 14.46 11.54 -13.93
N ILE A 164 14.12 10.93 -15.07
CA ILE A 164 14.79 9.72 -15.56
C ILE A 164 16.26 10.03 -15.90
N ASN A 165 17.15 9.10 -15.55
CA ASN A 165 18.56 9.18 -15.92
C ASN A 165 18.73 9.47 -17.44
N PRO A 166 19.54 10.47 -17.83
CA PRO A 166 19.70 10.87 -19.23
C PRO A 166 20.13 9.74 -20.18
N VAL A 167 20.92 8.77 -19.70
CA VAL A 167 21.37 7.63 -20.50
C VAL A 167 20.17 6.76 -20.89
N VAL A 168 19.34 6.39 -19.91
CA VAL A 168 18.14 5.58 -20.13
C VAL A 168 17.13 6.35 -20.98
N MET A 169 16.91 7.63 -20.69
CA MET A 169 15.96 8.46 -21.45
C MET A 169 16.40 8.65 -22.91
N LYS A 170 17.70 8.83 -23.19
CA LYS A 170 18.22 8.93 -24.56
C LYS A 170 18.00 7.66 -25.36
N GLU A 171 18.27 6.50 -24.78
CA GLU A 171 18.02 5.19 -25.41
C GLU A 171 16.53 5.00 -25.71
N MET A 172 15.67 5.22 -24.73
CA MET A 172 14.23 5.01 -24.88
C MET A 172 13.58 5.99 -25.86
N ARG A 173 14.10 7.22 -25.97
CA ARG A 173 13.66 8.22 -26.96
C ARG A 173 13.96 7.84 -28.40
N SER A 174 14.92 6.95 -28.63
CA SER A 174 15.17 6.43 -29.98
C SER A 174 14.02 5.55 -30.49
N PHE A 175 13.26 4.92 -29.58
CA PHE A 175 12.10 4.10 -29.90
C PHE A 175 10.80 4.91 -29.94
N ARG A 176 10.62 5.85 -29.01
CA ARG A 176 9.38 6.63 -28.85
C ARG A 176 9.61 7.94 -28.11
N VAL A 177 8.92 9.01 -28.52
CA VAL A 177 8.85 10.26 -27.75
C VAL A 177 7.73 10.18 -26.70
N TYR A 178 8.05 10.54 -25.46
CA TYR A 178 7.12 10.51 -24.33
C TYR A 178 6.69 11.92 -23.91
N LYS A 179 5.45 12.05 -23.43
CA LYS A 179 4.90 13.30 -22.85
C LYS A 179 4.89 13.20 -21.33
N ASN A 180 4.89 14.34 -20.64
CA ASN A 180 4.84 14.38 -19.17
C ASN A 180 3.41 14.07 -18.63
N SER A 181 2.96 12.83 -18.77
CA SER A 181 1.68 12.33 -18.20
C SER A 181 1.87 11.01 -17.45
N LEU A 182 0.91 10.65 -16.60
CA LEU A 182 0.96 9.40 -15.83
C LEU A 182 0.87 8.15 -16.72
N SER A 183 0.06 8.21 -17.78
CA SER A 183 -0.07 7.14 -18.78
C SER A 183 1.23 6.90 -19.54
N GLU A 184 1.92 7.95 -19.98
CA GLU A 184 3.20 7.84 -20.69
C GLU A 184 4.34 7.41 -19.76
N LEU A 185 4.33 7.81 -18.47
CA LEU A 185 5.28 7.30 -17.48
C LEU A 185 5.09 5.78 -17.27
N THR A 186 3.85 5.34 -17.10
CA THR A 186 3.55 3.92 -16.90
C THR A 186 3.94 3.09 -18.13
N LEU A 187 3.65 3.62 -19.33
CA LEU A 187 4.06 3.02 -20.59
C LEU A 187 5.59 3.00 -20.76
N PHE A 188 6.28 4.06 -20.36
CA PHE A 188 7.74 4.13 -20.37
C PHE A 188 8.36 3.01 -19.54
N ILE A 189 7.88 2.81 -18.31
CA ILE A 189 8.34 1.75 -17.40
C ILE A 189 8.11 0.37 -18.02
N TYR A 190 6.92 0.14 -18.58
CA TYR A 190 6.61 -1.09 -19.29
C TYR A 190 7.56 -1.32 -20.49
N ASN A 191 7.80 -0.30 -21.31
CA ASN A 191 8.70 -0.40 -22.46
C ASN A 191 10.16 -0.64 -22.06
N CYS A 192 10.63 -0.06 -20.94
CA CYS A 192 11.96 -0.32 -20.41
C CYS A 192 12.13 -1.81 -20.08
N CYS A 193 11.11 -2.44 -19.49
CA CYS A 193 11.14 -3.86 -19.16
C CYS A 193 10.96 -4.74 -20.41
N LEU A 194 10.05 -4.37 -21.32
CA LEU A 194 9.79 -5.10 -22.56
C LEU A 194 11.00 -5.12 -23.50
N HIS A 195 11.80 -4.05 -23.49
CA HIS A 195 12.98 -3.89 -24.35
C HIS A 195 14.28 -3.94 -23.57
N PHE A 196 14.26 -4.45 -22.34
CA PHE A 196 15.41 -4.47 -21.45
C PHE A 196 16.62 -5.12 -22.11
N ASP A 197 16.45 -6.23 -22.83
CA ASP A 197 17.58 -6.89 -23.49
C ASP A 197 18.19 -6.10 -24.65
N LYS A 198 17.44 -5.20 -25.25
CA LYS A 198 17.83 -4.43 -26.44
C LYS A 198 18.53 -3.11 -26.13
N ILE A 199 18.42 -2.62 -24.90
CA ILE A 199 19.13 -1.40 -24.47
C ILE A 199 20.60 -1.69 -24.17
N SER A 200 21.44 -0.66 -24.25
CA SER A 200 22.88 -0.77 -24.02
C SER A 200 23.23 -1.27 -22.61
N SER A 201 24.44 -1.84 -22.45
CA SER A 201 24.96 -2.27 -21.15
C SER A 201 24.99 -1.13 -20.13
N THR A 202 25.36 0.08 -20.57
CA THR A 202 25.36 1.27 -19.71
C THR A 202 23.96 1.61 -19.20
N ALA A 203 22.93 1.53 -20.06
CA ALA A 203 21.55 1.76 -19.62
C ALA A 203 21.05 0.66 -18.67
N LYS A 204 21.43 -0.61 -18.91
CA LYS A 204 21.14 -1.74 -18.02
C LYS A 204 21.79 -1.57 -16.65
N GLU A 205 23.05 -1.13 -16.59
CA GLU A 205 23.77 -0.85 -15.33
C GLU A 205 23.12 0.28 -14.53
N VAL A 206 22.61 1.32 -15.21
CA VAL A 206 21.88 2.41 -14.56
C VAL A 206 20.54 1.94 -14.00
N LEU A 207 19.81 1.11 -14.74
CA LEU A 207 18.54 0.56 -14.29
C LEU A 207 18.73 -0.49 -13.19
N ASP A 208 19.77 -1.31 -13.29
CA ASP A 208 20.11 -2.42 -12.39
C ASP A 208 18.91 -3.32 -12.11
N ASP A 209 18.19 -3.05 -11.01
CA ASP A 209 16.84 -3.56 -10.76
C ASP A 209 15.78 -2.48 -11.08
N PRO A 210 15.12 -2.54 -12.26
CA PRO A 210 13.99 -1.71 -12.63
C PRO A 210 12.93 -1.52 -11.53
N CYS A 211 12.58 -2.57 -10.77
CA CYS A 211 11.57 -2.48 -9.72
C CYS A 211 12.00 -1.48 -8.66
N ARG A 212 13.22 -1.66 -8.13
CA ARG A 212 13.82 -0.76 -7.14
C ARG A 212 14.08 0.63 -7.72
N TYR A 213 14.59 0.73 -8.94
CA TYR A 213 14.89 2.01 -9.59
C TYR A 213 13.65 2.90 -9.69
N PHE A 214 12.56 2.39 -10.27
CA PHE A 214 11.37 3.22 -10.51
C PHE A 214 10.56 3.51 -9.25
N LEU A 215 10.44 2.54 -8.32
CA LEU A 215 9.71 2.78 -7.06
C LEU A 215 10.44 3.77 -6.15
N ASN A 216 11.78 3.81 -6.18
CA ASN A 216 12.55 4.82 -5.45
C ASN A 216 12.50 6.19 -6.14
N LEU A 217 12.54 6.21 -7.47
CA LEU A 217 12.52 7.46 -8.23
C LEU A 217 11.15 8.15 -8.18
N PHE A 218 10.06 7.37 -8.11
CA PHE A 218 8.69 7.86 -8.03
C PHE A 218 7.91 7.20 -6.89
N PRO A 219 8.14 7.59 -5.63
CA PRO A 219 7.49 6.96 -4.46
C PRO A 219 5.96 6.98 -4.52
N CYS A 220 5.36 8.06 -5.05
CA CYS A 220 3.91 8.23 -5.12
C CYS A 220 3.25 7.57 -6.36
N LEU A 221 4.05 7.03 -7.29
CA LEU A 221 3.57 6.47 -8.56
C LEU A 221 2.58 5.33 -8.33
N PHE A 222 2.95 4.39 -7.46
CA PHE A 222 2.13 3.21 -7.22
C PHE A 222 0.77 3.58 -6.66
N MET A 223 0.71 4.41 -5.61
CA MET A 223 -0.57 4.80 -5.00
C MET A 223 -1.42 5.65 -5.92
N SER A 224 -0.81 6.49 -6.75
CA SER A 224 -1.51 7.25 -7.79
C SER A 224 -2.24 6.32 -8.76
N ILE A 225 -1.54 5.31 -9.29
CA ILE A 225 -2.14 4.29 -10.17
C ILE A 225 -3.20 3.49 -9.43
N TYR A 226 -2.90 3.03 -8.22
CA TYR A 226 -3.82 2.22 -7.42
C TYR A 226 -5.14 2.97 -7.13
N ARG A 227 -5.08 4.26 -6.78
CA ARG A 227 -6.26 5.09 -6.52
C ARG A 227 -7.07 5.35 -7.78
N SER A 228 -6.43 5.64 -8.92
CA SER A 228 -7.11 5.74 -10.20
C SER A 228 -7.88 4.47 -10.54
N LEU A 229 -7.24 3.31 -10.35
CA LEU A 229 -7.88 2.03 -10.60
C LEU A 229 -9.04 1.80 -9.63
N LYS A 230 -8.85 2.04 -8.33
CA LYS A 230 -9.87 1.87 -7.27
C LYS A 230 -11.11 2.74 -7.50
N ALA A 231 -10.92 3.94 -8.06
CA ALA A 231 -12.01 4.84 -8.43
C ALA A 231 -12.70 4.46 -9.75
N SER A 232 -12.25 3.40 -10.42
CA SER A 232 -12.79 2.89 -11.67
C SER A 232 -13.33 1.47 -11.53
N ASP A 233 -14.16 1.05 -12.50
CA ASP A 233 -14.69 -0.31 -12.59
C ASP A 233 -13.61 -1.37 -12.91
N ARG A 234 -12.35 -0.96 -13.12
CA ARG A 234 -11.26 -1.86 -13.53
C ARG A 234 -10.50 -2.49 -12.37
N THR A 235 -10.78 -2.08 -11.13
CA THR A 235 -10.21 -2.64 -9.89
C THR A 235 -10.21 -4.17 -9.89
N ASP A 236 -11.35 -4.77 -10.20
CA ASP A 236 -11.57 -6.22 -10.16
C ASP A 236 -11.01 -6.97 -11.37
N SER A 237 -10.58 -6.26 -12.41
CA SER A 237 -9.91 -6.85 -13.58
C SER A 237 -8.38 -6.85 -13.44
N CYS A 238 -7.81 -5.80 -12.85
CA CYS A 238 -6.35 -5.61 -12.75
C CYS A 238 -5.76 -6.23 -11.47
N ILE A 239 -6.47 -6.19 -10.35
CA ILE A 239 -5.94 -6.66 -9.06
C ILE A 239 -5.98 -8.20 -8.95
N PRO A 240 -7.07 -8.89 -9.34
CA PRO A 240 -7.09 -10.36 -9.37
C PRO A 240 -6.19 -10.96 -10.45
N SER A 241 -5.97 -10.25 -11.57
CA SER A 241 -5.08 -10.72 -12.64
C SER A 241 -3.59 -10.70 -12.28
N LEU A 242 -3.21 -10.13 -11.13
CA LEU A 242 -1.85 -10.21 -10.56
C LEU A 242 -1.38 -11.67 -10.34
N GLN A 243 -2.30 -12.61 -10.17
CA GLN A 243 -2.02 -14.05 -10.04
C GLN A 243 -2.14 -14.84 -11.35
N LEU A 244 -2.81 -14.31 -12.38
CA LEU A 244 -3.25 -15.07 -13.55
C LEU A 244 -2.63 -14.62 -14.88
N ARG A 245 -2.22 -13.36 -15.03
CA ARG A 245 -1.54 -12.91 -16.24
C ARG A 245 -0.06 -13.29 -16.14
N SER A 246 0.32 -14.34 -16.88
CA SER A 246 1.70 -14.51 -17.32
C SER A 246 2.09 -13.25 -18.09
N ILE A 247 2.82 -12.36 -17.44
CA ILE A 247 3.54 -11.31 -18.16
C ILE A 247 4.84 -11.98 -18.59
N ASP A 248 4.78 -12.73 -19.70
CA ASP A 248 5.95 -13.29 -20.37
C ASP A 248 6.76 -12.14 -20.97
N LEU A 249 7.46 -11.40 -20.10
CA LEU A 249 8.56 -10.53 -20.49
C LEU A 249 9.70 -11.46 -20.91
N LEU A 250 9.68 -11.89 -22.16
CA LEU A 250 10.70 -12.68 -22.87
C LEU A 250 12.08 -12.01 -22.79
N GLY A 251 12.72 -12.07 -21.62
CA GLY A 251 14.02 -11.45 -21.32
C GLY A 251 14.20 -11.01 -19.87
N TYR A 252 13.13 -10.49 -19.24
CA TYR A 252 13.09 -10.20 -17.81
C TYR A 252 12.31 -11.31 -17.12
N VAL A 253 12.90 -12.51 -17.09
CA VAL A 253 12.57 -13.46 -16.02
C VAL A 253 12.84 -12.67 -14.76
N ILE A 254 11.79 -12.28 -14.05
CA ILE A 254 11.94 -11.89 -12.65
C ILE A 254 12.56 -13.13 -12.02
N TYR A 255 13.89 -13.16 -11.91
CA TYR A 255 14.58 -14.12 -11.07
C TYR A 255 14.15 -13.72 -9.67
N LEU A 256 12.97 -14.22 -9.29
CA LEU A 256 12.46 -14.33 -7.95
C LEU A 256 13.35 -15.34 -7.23
N THR A 257 14.68 -15.14 -7.23
CA THR A 257 15.47 -15.62 -6.11
C THR A 257 14.94 -14.81 -4.96
N THR A 258 13.99 -15.38 -4.23
CA THR A 258 13.53 -14.83 -2.96
C THR A 258 14.79 -14.45 -2.18
N PRO A 259 15.10 -13.16 -1.98
CA PRO A 259 16.06 -12.84 -0.95
C PRO A 259 15.52 -13.46 0.34
N PRO A 260 16.37 -14.04 1.21
CA PRO A 260 15.90 -14.51 2.51
C PRO A 260 15.09 -13.38 3.14
N PRO A 261 13.90 -13.67 3.69
CA PRO A 261 13.02 -12.62 4.18
C PRO A 261 13.84 -11.70 5.09
N PRO A 262 13.74 -10.36 4.93
CA PRO A 262 14.42 -9.45 5.84
C PRO A 262 14.08 -9.87 7.27
N PRO A 263 15.02 -9.76 8.22
CA PRO A 263 14.80 -10.19 9.60
C PRO A 263 13.47 -9.60 10.06
N ARG A 264 12.46 -10.46 10.16
CA ARG A 264 11.10 -10.03 10.42
C ARG A 264 11.16 -9.38 11.80
N LEU A 265 10.81 -8.09 11.89
CA LEU A 265 10.19 -7.63 13.12
C LEU A 265 8.87 -8.39 13.21
N GLY A 266 8.93 -9.59 13.78
CA GLY A 266 7.76 -10.39 14.05
C GLY A 266 7.02 -9.73 15.19
N VAL A 267 6.03 -8.90 14.86
CA VAL A 267 5.00 -8.52 15.82
C VAL A 267 4.09 -9.73 15.95
N CYS A 268 4.36 -10.60 16.92
CA CYS A 268 3.47 -11.69 17.27
C CYS A 268 2.49 -11.16 18.32
N VAL A 269 1.25 -10.90 17.91
CA VAL A 269 0.16 -10.58 18.82
C VAL A 269 -0.31 -11.90 19.43
N VAL A 270 0.23 -12.24 20.60
CA VAL A 270 -0.15 -13.47 21.31
C VAL A 270 -1.30 -13.13 22.26
N VAL A 271 -2.47 -13.72 21.98
CA VAL A 271 -3.62 -13.67 22.87
C VAL A 271 -3.47 -14.77 23.92
N ALA A 272 -3.02 -14.39 25.12
CA ALA A 272 -2.85 -15.35 26.22
C ALA A 272 -4.14 -15.44 27.05
N ARG A 273 -4.69 -16.67 27.17
CA ARG A 273 -5.78 -16.99 28.12
C ARG A 273 -5.19 -17.25 29.51
N GLY A 274 -5.45 -16.36 30.46
CA GLY A 274 -5.14 -16.61 31.87
C GLY A 274 -6.15 -17.58 32.49
N LYS A 275 -5.68 -18.64 33.16
CA LYS A 275 -6.53 -19.73 33.66
C LYS A 275 -7.58 -19.33 34.72
N ASN A 276 -7.54 -18.13 35.29
CA ASN A 276 -8.41 -17.75 36.42
C ASN A 276 -9.18 -16.42 36.27
N TYR A 277 -9.14 -15.76 35.10
CA TYR A 277 -9.96 -14.56 34.86
C TYR A 277 -10.41 -14.54 33.40
N ALA A 278 -11.69 -14.26 33.17
CA ALA A 278 -12.33 -14.18 31.84
C ALA A 278 -11.89 -12.95 31.05
N VAL A 279 -10.58 -12.69 30.93
CA VAL A 279 -10.00 -11.63 30.11
C VAL A 279 -8.81 -12.17 29.34
N SER A 280 -8.93 -12.18 28.02
CA SER A 280 -7.83 -12.41 27.09
C SER A 280 -6.89 -11.19 27.15
N ARG A 281 -5.62 -11.41 27.51
CA ARG A 281 -4.59 -10.35 27.42
C ARG A 281 -4.03 -10.33 26.01
N ILE A 282 -4.02 -9.15 25.37
CA ILE A 282 -3.14 -8.90 24.24
C ILE A 282 -1.74 -8.67 24.79
N VAL A 283 -0.82 -9.60 24.49
CA VAL A 283 0.60 -9.45 24.78
C VAL A 283 1.31 -9.19 23.46
N VAL A 284 1.76 -7.97 23.26
CA VAL A 284 2.65 -7.62 22.14
C VAL A 284 4.06 -8.06 22.53
N LYS A 285 4.53 -9.18 21.95
CA LYS A 285 5.92 -9.62 22.11
C LYS A 285 6.74 -9.13 20.93
N PHE A 286 7.75 -8.31 21.21
CA PHE A 286 8.81 -8.00 20.26
C PHE A 286 9.83 -9.16 20.28
N THR A 287 9.71 -10.11 19.37
CA THR A 287 10.73 -11.15 19.22
C THR A 287 11.79 -10.67 18.24
N ARG A 288 13.00 -10.39 18.75
CA ARG A 288 14.20 -10.24 17.93
C ARG A 288 14.69 -11.65 17.62
N THR A 289 14.39 -12.18 16.44
CA THR A 289 15.09 -13.40 15.97
C THR A 289 16.50 -12.98 15.60
N LEU A 290 17.44 -13.17 16.54
CA LEU A 290 18.85 -13.18 16.17
C LEU A 290 19.09 -14.41 15.28
N PRO A 291 19.89 -14.29 14.21
CA PRO A 291 20.26 -15.46 13.42
C PRO A 291 20.97 -16.46 14.33
N VAL A 292 20.44 -17.69 14.37
CA VAL A 292 21.19 -18.82 14.91
C VAL A 292 22.34 -19.04 13.94
N VAL A 293 23.54 -18.67 14.36
CA VAL A 293 24.77 -19.08 13.68
C VAL A 293 24.87 -20.59 13.88
N ALA A 294 24.73 -21.33 12.79
CA ALA A 294 25.18 -22.71 12.66
C ALA A 294 26.27 -22.73 11.59
#